data_AF-A0A946CF31-F1
#
_entry.id   AF-A0A946CF31-F1
#
_cell.length_a   1.000
_cell.length_b   1.000
_cell.length_c   1.000
_cell.angle_alpha   90.00
_cell.angle_beta   90.00
_cell.angle_gamma   90.00
#
_symmetry.space_group_name_H-M   'P 1'
#
loop_
_entity.id
_entity.type
_entity.pdbx_description
1 polymer ?
#
loop_
_entity_poly.entity_id
_entity_poly.type
_entity_poly.pdbx_seq_one_letter_code
_entity_poly.pdbx_strand_id
1 'polypeptide(L)'
;MLPKPVIVHGFWATVMVAAFFAGTAWQKSATADSRTSKTHDQATRGQSTSPAPSETEMPRTTLTRSNSVENDPISKLLETTSFLELGFESLAAMALKDPNQLKRRLAFSHLLSGMTSENAVQIREELIAAGVNDRDSEWRDFNYAWGTIAGEAAFSTSLTAEKIDLYSVISGWASTDPTGAIAFLDQLPQDLAHGPDNMLRTQRLHLEKGVVAGLADRNRDEATNYVSKLLAEGRSDAPRLMETVANEVIRQDGSIAASDWVTTLKDGPLKGSAMGEVAESYARTNPASAAGWIQEFAAEEYATRAVAEVGKKWAEREPLAAVSWLEKLPEGQGQKAGLNSAFGDWEDRDPIAA
;
A
#
# COMPACT_ATOMS: atom_id res chain seq x y z
N MET A 1 30.55 51.41 -8.56
CA MET A 1 29.16 51.21 -8.11
C MET A 1 28.77 49.78 -8.45
N LEU A 2 28.69 48.91 -7.45
CA LEU A 2 28.27 47.51 -7.61
C LEU A 2 26.74 47.42 -7.56
N PRO A 3 26.11 46.55 -8.38
CA PRO A 3 24.66 46.48 -8.47
C PRO A 3 24.06 45.88 -7.18
N LYS A 4 22.89 46.39 -6.78
CA LYS A 4 22.20 46.07 -5.52
C LYS A 4 21.70 44.61 -5.32
N PRO A 5 21.63 43.66 -6.30
CA PRO A 5 21.18 42.30 -5.98
C PRO A 5 22.26 41.39 -5.37
N VAL A 6 23.55 41.77 -5.43
CA VAL A 6 24.64 40.94 -4.89
C VAL A 6 24.73 41.02 -3.35
N ILE A 7 24.24 42.10 -2.75
CA ILE A 7 24.28 42.31 -1.29
C ILE A 7 23.22 41.46 -0.56
N VAL A 8 22.09 41.17 -1.21
CA VAL A 8 20.98 40.41 -0.60
C VAL A 8 21.28 38.91 -0.56
N HIS A 9 21.90 38.34 -1.60
CA HIS A 9 22.26 36.91 -1.61
C HIS A 9 23.48 36.58 -0.74
N GLY A 10 24.39 37.53 -0.53
CA GLY A 10 25.50 37.36 0.40
C GLY A 10 25.05 37.26 1.86
N PHE A 11 24.02 38.02 2.26
CA PHE A 11 23.51 38.04 3.62
C PHE A 11 22.88 36.70 4.04
N TRP A 12 22.11 36.06 3.14
CA TRP A 12 21.48 34.76 3.42
C TRP A 12 22.48 33.61 3.51
N ALA A 13 23.59 33.66 2.75
CA ALA A 13 24.65 32.67 2.85
C ALA A 13 25.36 32.70 4.22
N THR A 14 25.60 33.90 4.77
CA THR A 14 26.23 34.05 6.10
C THR A 14 25.32 33.60 7.24
N VAL A 15 24.01 33.81 7.12
CA VAL A 15 23.00 33.35 8.11
C VAL A 15 22.92 31.83 8.16
N MET A 16 22.98 31.14 7.01
CA MET A 16 22.96 29.67 6.98
C MET A 16 24.23 29.04 7.59
N VAL A 17 25.41 29.63 7.35
CA VAL A 17 26.67 29.15 7.94
C VAL A 17 26.68 29.36 9.46
N ALA A 18 26.19 30.51 9.95
CA ALA A 18 26.08 30.75 11.39
C ALA A 18 25.09 29.80 12.08
N ALA A 19 23.96 29.48 11.44
CA ALA A 19 22.98 28.52 11.96
C ALA A 19 23.55 27.08 12.03
N PHE A 20 24.37 26.67 11.05
CA PHE A 20 25.04 25.36 11.05
C PHE A 20 26.04 25.22 12.21
N PHE A 21 26.84 26.26 12.48
CA PHE A 21 27.78 26.23 13.59
C PHE A 21 27.11 26.36 14.98
N ALA A 22 25.99 27.08 15.07
CA ALA A 22 25.19 27.10 16.30
C ALA A 22 24.54 25.74 16.61
N GLY A 23 24.03 25.03 15.58
CA GLY A 23 23.46 23.69 15.74
C GLY A 23 24.48 22.63 16.17
N THR A 24 25.68 22.66 15.58
CA THR A 24 26.75 21.71 15.93
C THR A 24 27.35 21.95 17.33
N ALA A 25 27.32 23.19 17.83
CA ALA A 25 27.70 23.50 19.21
C ALA A 25 26.68 22.96 20.24
N TRP A 26 25.38 23.00 19.91
CA TRP A 26 24.30 22.50 20.79
C TRP A 26 24.30 20.97 20.90
N GLN A 27 24.69 20.29 19.82
CA GLN A 27 24.81 18.82 19.80
C GLN A 27 26.00 18.33 20.65
N LYS A 28 27.08 19.11 20.75
CA LYS A 28 28.21 18.81 21.65
C LYS A 28 27.88 18.98 23.13
N SER A 29 27.07 19.97 23.51
CA SER A 29 26.64 20.14 24.91
C SER A 29 25.66 19.06 25.35
N ALA A 30 24.72 18.64 24.48
CA ALA A 30 23.81 17.53 24.75
C ALA A 30 24.54 16.19 24.98
N THR A 31 25.67 15.96 24.29
CA THR A 31 26.51 14.76 24.52
C THR A 31 27.39 14.85 25.76
N ALA A 32 27.69 16.05 26.27
CA ALA A 32 28.49 16.24 27.48
C ALA A 32 27.68 15.94 28.77
N ASP A 33 26.39 16.30 28.78
CA ASP A 33 25.49 16.04 29.92
C ASP A 33 25.11 14.55 30.09
N SER A 34 25.29 13.73 29.05
CA SER A 34 25.05 12.28 29.12
C SER A 34 26.20 11.47 29.75
N ARG A 35 27.36 12.10 30.02
CA ARG A 35 28.57 11.43 30.54
C ARG A 35 28.86 11.63 32.03
N THR A 36 27.98 12.29 32.78
CA THR A 36 28.20 12.63 34.21
C THR A 36 27.35 11.82 35.20
N SER A 37 26.91 10.61 34.82
CA SER A 37 26.35 9.65 35.79
C SER A 37 26.99 8.28 35.63
N LYS A 38 28.17 8.11 36.25
CA LYS A 38 28.69 6.87 36.84
C LYS A 38 30.16 7.08 37.25
N THR A 39 30.39 7.48 38.51
CA THR A 39 31.68 7.27 39.19
C THR A 39 31.53 7.33 40.71
N HIS A 40 31.57 6.15 41.34
CA HIS A 40 32.17 5.82 42.65
C HIS A 40 32.24 4.27 42.66
N ASP A 41 33.35 3.56 42.89
CA ASP A 41 34.44 3.85 43.81
C ASP A 41 35.82 3.31 43.40
N GLN A 42 36.81 4.03 43.95
CA GLN A 42 38.26 3.84 44.17
C GLN A 42 38.84 2.40 44.07
N ALA A 43 39.92 2.16 43.31
CA ALA A 43 41.35 2.49 43.50
C ALA A 43 42.14 1.52 44.40
N THR A 44 43.11 0.79 43.82
CA THR A 44 44.53 0.76 44.26
C THR A 44 45.43 0.00 43.27
N ARG A 45 46.72 0.30 43.37
CA ARG A 45 47.81 0.20 42.37
C ARG A 45 48.78 -0.94 42.78
N GLY A 46 49.29 -1.71 41.83
CA GLY A 46 50.39 -2.66 42.09
C GLY A 46 50.92 -3.34 40.83
N GLN A 47 52.24 -3.29 40.63
CA GLN A 47 53.01 -3.67 39.45
C GLN A 47 53.30 -5.19 39.33
N SER A 48 53.53 -5.60 38.07
CA SER A 48 54.52 -6.59 37.58
C SER A 48 54.16 -8.09 37.43
N THR A 49 54.48 -8.55 36.21
CA THR A 49 55.00 -9.87 35.78
C THR A 49 54.11 -11.11 35.78
N SER A 50 53.91 -11.67 34.57
CA SER A 50 53.51 -13.06 34.26
C SER A 50 54.57 -14.08 34.76
N PRO A 51 54.19 -15.34 35.09
CA PRO A 51 53.85 -16.38 34.10
C PRO A 51 52.65 -17.31 34.47
N ALA A 52 52.15 -18.03 33.45
CA ALA A 52 51.04 -19.01 33.45
C ALA A 52 51.40 -20.37 34.11
N PRO A 53 50.59 -21.47 34.04
CA PRO A 53 49.13 -21.64 33.86
C PRO A 53 48.48 -22.56 34.96
N SER A 54 47.15 -22.71 34.94
CA SER A 54 46.42 -24.01 34.93
C SER A 54 45.00 -23.96 35.52
N GLU A 55 44.07 -24.50 34.71
CA GLU A 55 42.80 -25.18 35.02
C GLU A 55 41.71 -24.37 35.75
N THR A 56 40.49 -24.25 35.20
CA THR A 56 39.39 -25.19 35.52
C THR A 56 38.21 -24.99 34.54
N GLU A 57 37.75 -26.12 33.99
CA GLU A 57 36.40 -26.47 33.49
C GLU A 57 35.58 -25.49 32.62
N MET A 58 35.38 -25.91 31.36
CA MET A 58 34.29 -25.47 30.48
C MET A 58 33.08 -26.40 30.65
N PRO A 59 31.89 -25.89 31.03
CA PRO A 59 30.65 -26.63 30.81
C PRO A 59 30.16 -26.36 29.38
N ARG A 60 29.99 -27.44 28.61
CA ARG A 60 29.04 -27.47 27.49
C ARG A 60 27.65 -27.18 28.06
N THR A 61 26.96 -26.20 27.51
CA THR A 61 25.51 -26.09 27.66
C THR A 61 24.87 -26.22 26.28
N THR A 62 24.20 -27.36 26.14
CA THR A 62 23.16 -27.68 25.16
C THR A 62 22.26 -26.48 24.85
N LEU A 63 22.16 -26.13 23.56
CA LEU A 63 21.07 -25.31 23.05
C LEU A 63 19.78 -26.13 23.08
N THR A 64 19.12 -26.10 24.23
CA THR A 64 17.74 -26.54 24.36
C THR A 64 16.88 -25.55 23.58
N ARG A 65 16.26 -26.02 22.50
CA ARG A 65 15.20 -25.32 21.77
C ARG A 65 14.04 -25.06 22.74
N SER A 66 14.02 -23.87 23.34
CA SER A 66 12.90 -23.39 24.13
C SER A 66 11.86 -22.83 23.17
N ASN A 67 10.71 -23.52 23.09
CA ASN A 67 9.49 -22.96 22.54
C ASN A 67 9.07 -21.76 23.42
N SER A 68 9.37 -20.55 22.98
CA SER A 68 8.68 -19.35 23.48
C SER A 68 8.03 -18.69 22.28
N VAL A 69 6.71 -18.87 22.18
CA VAL A 69 5.82 -17.92 21.52
C VAL A 69 6.05 -16.60 22.26
N GLU A 70 6.91 -15.77 21.70
CA GLU A 70 7.37 -14.55 22.36
C GLU A 70 6.35 -13.45 22.08
N ASN A 71 5.74 -12.97 23.17
CA ASN A 71 4.73 -11.94 23.23
C ASN A 71 5.04 -10.76 22.29
N ASP A 72 4.13 -10.54 21.34
CA ASP A 72 4.15 -9.42 20.41
C ASP A 72 4.10 -8.09 21.20
N PRO A 73 4.97 -7.10 20.93
CA PRO A 73 4.88 -5.76 21.51
C PRO A 73 3.49 -5.10 21.32
N ILE A 74 2.75 -5.48 20.28
CA ILE A 74 1.35 -5.07 20.09
C ILE A 74 0.48 -5.63 21.21
N SER A 75 0.60 -6.92 21.55
CA SER A 75 -0.14 -7.55 22.65
C SER A 75 0.07 -6.85 24.00
N LYS A 76 1.30 -6.40 24.31
CA LYS A 76 1.55 -5.62 25.54
C LYS A 76 0.86 -4.27 25.56
N LEU A 77 0.79 -3.58 24.42
CA LEU A 77 0.15 -2.28 24.29
C LEU A 77 -1.38 -2.41 24.39
N LEU A 78 -1.91 -3.48 23.80
CA LEU A 78 -3.29 -3.93 23.89
C LEU A 78 -3.68 -4.33 25.34
N GLU A 79 -2.80 -5.03 26.07
CA GLU A 79 -3.01 -5.42 27.49
C GLU A 79 -2.99 -4.22 28.46
N THR A 80 -2.16 -3.21 28.22
CA THR A 80 -2.08 -2.02 29.10
C THR A 80 -3.31 -1.11 29.03
N THR A 81 -4.18 -1.35 28.05
CA THR A 81 -5.41 -0.59 27.87
C THR A 81 -6.58 -1.52 28.21
N SER A 82 -7.54 -1.06 29.00
CA SER A 82 -8.67 -1.84 29.56
C SER A 82 -9.67 -2.41 28.53
N PHE A 83 -9.21 -2.87 27.37
CA PHE A 83 -10.02 -3.36 26.26
C PHE A 83 -10.37 -4.85 26.38
N LEU A 84 -9.55 -5.63 27.11
CA LEU A 84 -9.77 -7.08 27.30
C LEU A 84 -11.07 -7.40 28.04
N GLU A 85 -11.61 -6.45 28.81
CA GLU A 85 -12.87 -6.60 29.55
C GLU A 85 -14.08 -6.07 28.77
N LEU A 86 -13.88 -5.41 27.62
CA LEU A 86 -14.97 -4.84 26.84
C LEU A 86 -15.58 -5.89 25.91
N GLY A 87 -16.92 -5.97 25.92
CA GLY A 87 -17.67 -6.75 24.94
C GLY A 87 -17.67 -6.11 23.55
N PHE A 88 -18.11 -6.88 22.54
CA PHE A 88 -18.11 -6.44 21.14
C PHE A 88 -18.90 -5.15 20.89
N GLU A 89 -20.06 -4.95 21.54
CA GLU A 89 -20.84 -3.70 21.46
C GLU A 89 -20.01 -2.47 21.86
N SER A 90 -19.34 -2.55 23.02
CA SER A 90 -18.53 -1.45 23.54
C SER A 90 -17.30 -1.19 22.67
N LEU A 91 -16.66 -2.25 22.17
CA LEU A 91 -15.52 -2.14 21.26
C LEU A 91 -15.94 -1.55 19.90
N ALA A 92 -17.09 -1.94 19.35
CA ALA A 92 -17.61 -1.41 18.09
C ALA A 92 -17.99 0.07 18.20
N ALA A 93 -18.67 0.45 19.28
CA ALA A 93 -18.97 1.85 19.57
C ALA A 93 -17.68 2.68 19.69
N MET A 94 -16.67 2.16 20.40
CA MET A 94 -15.40 2.85 20.57
C MET A 94 -14.62 2.95 19.25
N ALA A 95 -14.59 1.89 18.44
CA ALA A 95 -13.90 1.83 17.16
C ALA A 95 -14.37 2.93 16.18
N LEU A 96 -15.66 3.25 16.20
CA LEU A 96 -16.27 4.17 15.24
C LEU A 96 -16.47 5.58 15.79
N LYS A 97 -16.80 5.73 17.08
CA LYS A 97 -17.29 6.99 17.65
C LYS A 97 -16.36 7.65 18.67
N ASP A 98 -15.31 6.99 19.15
CA ASP A 98 -14.43 7.60 20.16
C ASP A 98 -13.69 8.82 19.57
N PRO A 99 -13.66 9.97 20.27
CA PRO A 99 -12.99 11.17 19.78
C PRO A 99 -11.47 11.00 19.67
N ASN A 100 -10.88 10.02 20.35
CA ASN A 100 -9.46 9.72 20.28
C ASN A 100 -9.18 8.69 19.16
N GLN A 101 -8.48 9.14 18.13
CA GLN A 101 -8.14 8.33 16.95
C GLN A 101 -7.32 7.08 17.28
N LEU A 102 -6.47 7.12 18.32
CA LEU A 102 -5.68 5.96 18.73
C LEU A 102 -6.58 4.91 19.40
N LYS A 103 -7.50 5.33 20.29
CA LYS A 103 -8.45 4.42 20.92
C LYS A 103 -9.35 3.74 19.90
N ARG A 104 -9.85 4.48 18.92
CA ARG A 104 -10.61 3.91 17.78
C ARG A 104 -9.86 2.76 17.11
N ARG A 105 -8.61 3.01 16.71
CA ARG A 105 -7.76 2.01 16.04
C ARG A 105 -7.51 0.81 16.94
N LEU A 106 -7.14 1.02 18.20
CA LEU A 106 -6.87 -0.08 19.13
C LEU A 106 -8.12 -0.93 19.39
N ALA A 107 -9.29 -0.30 19.60
CA ALA A 107 -10.55 -1.01 19.78
C ALA A 107 -10.91 -1.85 18.55
N PHE A 108 -10.76 -1.29 17.35
CA PHE A 108 -11.00 -2.03 16.11
C PHE A 108 -10.00 -3.18 15.92
N SER A 109 -8.71 -2.96 16.19
CA SER A 109 -7.70 -4.02 16.14
C SER A 109 -7.99 -5.15 17.14
N HIS A 110 -8.52 -4.82 18.31
CA HIS A 110 -8.99 -5.81 19.29
C HIS A 110 -10.18 -6.64 18.79
N LEU A 111 -11.15 -6.00 18.12
CA LEU A 111 -12.25 -6.73 17.48
C LEU A 111 -11.72 -7.73 16.46
N LEU A 112 -10.83 -7.30 15.57
CA LEU A 112 -10.28 -8.17 14.52
C LEU A 112 -9.40 -9.28 15.09
N SER A 113 -8.58 -9.02 16.11
CA SER A 113 -7.70 -10.03 16.70
C SER A 113 -8.47 -11.11 17.48
N GLY A 114 -9.64 -10.77 18.03
CA GLY A 114 -10.55 -11.72 18.69
C GLY A 114 -11.56 -12.39 17.74
N MET A 115 -11.53 -12.07 16.45
CA MET A 115 -12.51 -12.58 15.49
C MET A 115 -12.28 -14.06 15.16
N THR A 116 -13.35 -14.83 15.15
CA THR A 116 -13.41 -16.25 14.75
C THR A 116 -14.59 -16.48 13.81
N SER A 117 -14.66 -17.65 13.18
CA SER A 117 -15.80 -18.04 12.34
C SER A 117 -17.14 -18.02 13.10
N GLU A 118 -17.12 -18.26 14.41
CA GLU A 118 -18.31 -18.37 15.24
C GLU A 118 -18.83 -17.01 15.70
N ASN A 119 -17.95 -16.01 15.87
CA ASN A 119 -18.33 -14.70 16.42
C ASN A 119 -18.36 -13.56 15.38
N ALA A 120 -17.87 -13.78 14.16
CA ALA A 120 -17.78 -12.73 13.14
C ALA A 120 -19.14 -12.11 12.79
N VAL A 121 -20.21 -12.92 12.73
CA VAL A 121 -21.57 -12.41 12.49
C VAL A 121 -22.01 -11.44 13.59
N GLN A 122 -21.73 -11.79 14.85
CA GLN A 122 -22.03 -10.93 15.98
C GLN A 122 -21.23 -9.62 15.90
N ILE A 123 -19.91 -9.69 15.66
CA ILE A 123 -19.08 -8.49 15.51
C ILE A 123 -19.60 -7.58 14.38
N ARG A 124 -20.04 -8.17 13.27
CA ARG A 124 -20.64 -7.45 12.14
C ARG A 124 -21.90 -6.70 12.55
N GLU A 125 -22.79 -7.36 13.29
CA GLU A 125 -24.03 -6.75 13.80
C GLU A 125 -23.73 -5.58 14.73
N GLU A 126 -22.74 -5.72 15.62
CA GLU A 126 -22.31 -4.65 16.51
C GLU A 126 -21.70 -3.45 15.76
N LEU A 127 -20.92 -3.69 14.71
CA LEU A 127 -20.39 -2.62 13.85
C LEU A 127 -21.52 -1.87 13.12
N ILE A 128 -22.54 -2.59 12.63
CA ILE A 128 -23.72 -1.99 11.99
C ILE A 128 -24.53 -1.18 13.01
N ALA A 129 -24.80 -1.73 14.19
CA ALA A 129 -25.52 -1.05 15.26
C ALA A 129 -24.75 0.20 15.74
N ALA A 130 -23.42 0.13 15.76
CA ALA A 130 -22.55 1.26 16.05
C ALA A 130 -22.52 2.32 14.93
N GLY A 131 -23.12 2.06 13.76
CA GLY A 131 -23.33 3.04 12.70
C GLY A 131 -22.20 3.09 11.66
N VAL A 132 -21.52 1.98 11.41
CA VAL A 132 -20.50 1.90 10.36
C VAL A 132 -21.10 2.18 8.98
N ASN A 133 -20.43 2.95 8.14
CA ASN A 133 -20.82 3.27 6.76
C ASN A 133 -20.09 2.37 5.75
N ASP A 134 -20.60 2.25 4.52
CA ASP A 134 -19.92 1.47 3.45
C ASP A 134 -18.55 2.04 3.07
N ARG A 135 -18.35 3.34 3.32
CA ARG A 135 -17.12 4.07 2.97
C ARG A 135 -16.04 3.99 4.05
N ASP A 136 -16.37 3.46 5.23
CA ASP A 136 -15.45 3.39 6.35
C ASP A 136 -14.39 2.31 6.07
N SER A 137 -13.12 2.59 6.42
CA SER A 137 -12.04 1.58 6.36
C SER A 137 -12.36 0.36 7.20
N GLU A 138 -12.90 0.59 8.39
CA GLU A 138 -13.26 -0.41 9.38
C GLU A 138 -14.27 -1.42 8.81
N TRP A 139 -15.17 -0.99 7.93
CA TRP A 139 -16.10 -1.91 7.24
C TRP A 139 -15.38 -2.83 6.26
N ARG A 140 -14.51 -2.27 5.41
CA ARG A 140 -13.77 -3.02 4.39
C ARG A 140 -12.80 -4.01 5.04
N ASP A 141 -12.05 -3.53 6.04
CA ASP A 141 -11.06 -4.32 6.77
C ASP A 141 -11.72 -5.49 7.53
N PHE A 142 -12.88 -5.24 8.16
CA PHE A 142 -13.67 -6.31 8.78
C PHE A 142 -14.11 -7.36 7.77
N ASN A 143 -14.69 -6.94 6.63
CA ASN A 143 -15.19 -7.89 5.62
C ASN A 143 -14.05 -8.68 4.98
N TYR A 144 -12.89 -8.07 4.73
CA TYR A 144 -11.69 -8.76 4.30
C TYR A 144 -11.28 -9.83 5.32
N ALA A 145 -11.11 -9.46 6.59
CA ALA A 145 -10.73 -10.40 7.64
C ALA A 145 -11.79 -11.49 7.88
N TRP A 146 -13.07 -11.20 7.65
CA TRP A 146 -14.11 -12.23 7.74
C TRP A 146 -14.00 -13.24 6.61
N GLY A 147 -13.69 -12.77 5.39
CA GLY A 147 -13.39 -13.62 4.24
C GLY A 147 -12.18 -14.53 4.46
N THR A 148 -11.10 -14.03 5.07
CA THR A 148 -9.91 -14.84 5.35
C THR A 148 -10.15 -15.97 6.35
N ILE A 149 -11.08 -15.78 7.30
CA ILE A 149 -11.34 -16.77 8.37
C ILE A 149 -12.46 -17.74 7.99
N ALA A 150 -13.52 -17.25 7.34
CA ALA A 150 -14.75 -18.03 7.12
C ALA A 150 -15.07 -18.30 5.64
N GLY A 151 -14.31 -17.77 4.69
CA GLY A 151 -14.38 -18.11 3.26
C GLY A 151 -15.79 -18.11 2.68
N GLU A 152 -16.22 -19.26 2.15
CA GLU A 152 -17.56 -19.46 1.57
C GLU A 152 -18.70 -19.08 2.52
N ALA A 153 -18.56 -19.38 3.82
CA ALA A 153 -19.60 -19.08 4.81
C ALA A 153 -19.77 -17.57 5.00
N ALA A 154 -18.67 -16.81 5.03
CA ALA A 154 -18.71 -15.34 5.07
C ALA A 154 -19.35 -14.77 3.81
N PHE A 155 -18.97 -15.29 2.63
CA PHE A 155 -19.51 -14.82 1.36
C PHE A 155 -21.01 -15.11 1.24
N SER A 156 -21.43 -16.34 1.53
CA SER A 156 -22.83 -16.78 1.46
C SER A 156 -23.73 -16.02 2.43
N THR A 157 -23.22 -15.74 3.64
CA THR A 157 -23.95 -14.94 4.62
C THR A 157 -24.07 -13.50 4.13
N SER A 158 -22.99 -12.91 3.63
CA SER A 158 -22.97 -11.54 3.10
C SER A 158 -23.88 -11.33 1.90
N LEU A 159 -24.07 -12.35 1.05
CA LEU A 159 -24.97 -12.32 -0.12
C LEU A 159 -26.43 -12.01 0.26
N THR A 160 -26.86 -12.46 1.44
CA THR A 160 -28.24 -12.31 1.92
C THR A 160 -28.43 -11.18 2.93
N ALA A 161 -27.35 -10.46 3.26
CA ALA A 161 -27.36 -9.45 4.29
C ALA A 161 -27.84 -8.08 3.78
N GLU A 162 -28.36 -7.25 4.68
CA GLU A 162 -28.85 -5.90 4.34
C GLU A 162 -27.71 -4.96 3.86
N LYS A 163 -26.51 -5.10 4.45
CA LYS A 163 -25.32 -4.30 4.13
C LYS A 163 -24.24 -5.18 3.50
N ILE A 164 -23.80 -4.87 2.29
CA ILE A 164 -23.06 -5.83 1.46
C ILE A 164 -21.68 -5.26 1.08
N ASP A 165 -20.62 -6.02 1.33
CA ASP A 165 -19.27 -5.78 0.78
C ASP A 165 -18.63 -7.10 0.33
N LEU A 166 -19.20 -7.70 -0.71
CA LEU A 166 -18.74 -8.96 -1.28
C LEU A 166 -17.33 -8.88 -1.87
N TYR A 167 -16.93 -7.69 -2.33
CA TYR A 167 -15.57 -7.48 -2.85
C TYR A 167 -14.53 -7.71 -1.76
N SER A 168 -14.69 -7.08 -0.60
CA SER A 168 -13.74 -7.25 0.50
C SER A 168 -13.75 -8.69 1.01
N VAL A 169 -14.94 -9.29 1.19
CA VAL A 169 -15.07 -10.70 1.63
C VAL A 169 -14.36 -11.65 0.67
N ILE A 170 -14.59 -11.55 -0.64
CA ILE A 170 -13.98 -12.48 -1.60
C ILE A 170 -12.49 -12.22 -1.79
N SER A 171 -12.03 -10.98 -1.61
CA SER A 171 -10.60 -10.66 -1.60
C SER A 171 -9.89 -11.34 -0.43
N GLY A 172 -10.48 -11.28 0.77
CA GLY A 172 -9.94 -11.98 1.95
C GLY A 172 -10.00 -13.50 1.82
N TRP A 173 -11.07 -14.04 1.25
CA TRP A 173 -11.14 -15.47 0.98
C TRP A 173 -10.05 -15.88 -0.03
N ALA A 174 -9.91 -15.17 -1.15
CA ALA A 174 -8.92 -15.50 -2.16
C ALA A 174 -7.45 -15.32 -1.71
N SER A 175 -7.19 -14.49 -0.70
CA SER A 175 -5.84 -14.35 -0.14
C SER A 175 -5.40 -15.55 0.72
N THR A 176 -6.34 -16.39 1.15
CA THR A 176 -6.07 -17.60 1.95
C THR A 176 -6.36 -18.89 1.18
N ASP A 177 -7.46 -18.92 0.44
CA ASP A 177 -7.91 -20.04 -0.41
C ASP A 177 -8.45 -19.52 -1.76
N PRO A 178 -7.56 -19.17 -2.72
CA PRO A 178 -8.02 -18.73 -4.03
C PRO A 178 -8.65 -19.85 -4.84
N THR A 179 -8.32 -21.12 -4.58
CA THR A 179 -8.91 -22.23 -5.34
C THR A 179 -10.40 -22.33 -5.02
N GLY A 180 -10.77 -22.28 -3.73
CA GLY A 180 -12.15 -22.22 -3.30
C GLY A 180 -12.87 -20.98 -3.80
N ALA A 181 -12.27 -19.79 -3.65
CA ALA A 181 -12.89 -18.53 -4.10
C ALA A 181 -13.15 -18.49 -5.62
N ILE A 182 -12.19 -18.95 -6.44
CA ILE A 182 -12.35 -19.06 -7.90
C ILE A 182 -13.43 -20.07 -8.25
N ALA A 183 -13.37 -21.28 -7.66
CA ALA A 183 -14.35 -22.33 -7.93
C ALA A 183 -15.78 -21.89 -7.57
N PHE A 184 -15.93 -21.13 -6.49
CA PHE A 184 -17.22 -20.56 -6.09
C PHE A 184 -17.72 -19.53 -7.11
N LEU A 185 -16.87 -18.61 -7.59
CA LEU A 185 -17.25 -17.65 -8.64
C LEU A 185 -17.68 -18.32 -9.96
N ASP A 186 -17.04 -19.43 -10.31
CA ASP A 186 -17.40 -20.20 -11.50
C ASP A 186 -18.76 -20.87 -11.34
N GLN A 187 -19.11 -21.27 -10.11
CA GLN A 187 -20.37 -21.92 -9.77
C GLN A 187 -21.51 -20.94 -9.46
N LEU A 188 -21.22 -19.65 -9.24
CA LEU A 188 -22.23 -18.65 -8.93
C LEU A 188 -23.34 -18.67 -10.01
N PRO A 189 -24.59 -18.96 -9.61
CA PRO A 189 -25.72 -19.02 -10.53
C PRO A 189 -25.82 -17.77 -11.41
N GLN A 190 -26.18 -17.96 -12.68
CA GLN A 190 -26.42 -16.84 -13.59
C GLN A 190 -27.64 -15.99 -13.20
N ASP A 191 -28.46 -16.42 -12.23
CA ASP A 191 -29.74 -15.82 -11.82
C ASP A 191 -29.66 -14.81 -10.65
N LEU A 192 -28.45 -14.47 -10.17
CA LEU A 192 -28.20 -13.16 -9.54
C LEU A 192 -28.58 -11.98 -10.50
N ALA A 193 -28.95 -12.30 -11.76
CA ALA A 193 -29.48 -11.49 -12.86
C ALA A 193 -30.95 -11.05 -12.74
N HIS A 194 -31.44 -10.57 -11.61
CA HIS A 194 -32.84 -10.11 -11.59
C HIS A 194 -32.95 -8.59 -11.41
N GLY A 195 -32.56 -7.87 -12.47
CA GLY A 195 -32.82 -6.44 -12.67
C GLY A 195 -32.52 -5.97 -14.10
N PRO A 196 -33.25 -4.97 -14.63
CA PRO A 196 -33.23 -4.56 -16.06
C PRO A 196 -31.93 -3.91 -16.59
N ASP A 197 -30.89 -3.72 -15.75
CA ASP A 197 -29.74 -2.84 -16.05
C ASP A 197 -28.40 -3.52 -16.35
N ASN A 198 -28.34 -4.84 -16.64
CA ASN A 198 -27.07 -5.57 -16.86
C ASN A 198 -26.05 -5.50 -15.70
N MET A 199 -26.54 -5.30 -14.47
CA MET A 199 -25.78 -5.22 -13.21
C MET A 199 -24.80 -6.38 -12.98
N LEU A 200 -25.07 -7.56 -13.56
CA LEU A 200 -24.25 -8.76 -13.40
C LEU A 200 -22.86 -8.72 -14.02
N ARG A 201 -22.69 -8.15 -15.22
CA ARG A 201 -21.32 -8.07 -15.79
C ARG A 201 -20.44 -7.22 -14.89
N THR A 202 -21.01 -6.14 -14.35
CA THR A 202 -20.34 -5.26 -13.40
C THR A 202 -20.09 -5.94 -12.06
N GLN A 203 -21.07 -6.68 -11.52
CA GLN A 203 -20.88 -7.43 -10.27
C GLN A 203 -19.88 -8.58 -10.42
N ARG A 204 -19.98 -9.42 -11.46
CA ARG A 204 -19.04 -10.51 -11.68
C ARG A 204 -17.62 -9.98 -11.90
N LEU A 205 -17.44 -8.98 -12.76
CA LEU A 205 -16.12 -8.35 -12.95
C LEU A 205 -15.60 -7.76 -11.64
N HIS A 206 -16.47 -7.15 -10.83
CA HIS A 206 -16.08 -6.61 -9.52
C HIS A 206 -15.63 -7.72 -8.56
N LEU A 207 -16.35 -8.84 -8.50
CA LEU A 207 -15.95 -9.99 -7.67
C LEU A 207 -14.68 -10.67 -8.19
N GLU A 208 -14.51 -10.79 -9.51
CA GLU A 208 -13.28 -11.27 -10.13
C GLU A 208 -12.09 -10.36 -9.80
N LYS A 209 -12.30 -9.03 -9.81
CA LYS A 209 -11.31 -8.08 -9.29
C LYS A 209 -10.99 -8.35 -7.83
N GLY A 210 -11.99 -8.66 -7.00
CA GLY A 210 -11.77 -9.03 -5.60
C GLY A 210 -10.89 -10.27 -5.46
N VAL A 211 -11.18 -11.33 -6.23
CA VAL A 211 -10.34 -12.54 -6.26
C VAL A 211 -8.91 -12.23 -6.70
N VAL A 212 -8.75 -11.44 -7.75
CA VAL A 212 -7.43 -11.02 -8.25
C VAL A 212 -6.69 -10.17 -7.21
N ALA A 213 -7.40 -9.29 -6.48
CA ALA A 213 -6.82 -8.52 -5.40
C ALA A 213 -6.35 -9.42 -4.26
N GLY A 214 -7.15 -10.40 -3.85
CA GLY A 214 -6.75 -11.39 -2.83
C GLY A 214 -5.54 -12.22 -3.24
N LEU A 215 -5.51 -12.70 -4.49
CA LEU A 215 -4.35 -13.38 -5.07
C LEU A 215 -3.11 -12.48 -5.06
N ALA A 216 -3.24 -11.23 -5.49
CA ALA A 216 -2.13 -10.28 -5.56
C ALA A 216 -1.63 -9.90 -4.17
N ASP A 217 -2.53 -9.81 -3.18
CA ASP A 217 -2.18 -9.51 -1.80
C ASP A 217 -1.26 -10.58 -1.20
N ARG A 218 -1.53 -11.87 -1.48
CA ARG A 218 -0.65 -12.98 -1.05
C ARG A 218 0.57 -13.18 -1.93
N ASN A 219 0.42 -13.08 -3.25
CA ASN A 219 1.44 -13.41 -4.24
C ASN A 219 1.12 -12.80 -5.62
N ARG A 220 1.80 -11.69 -5.95
CA ARG A 220 1.64 -11.00 -7.24
C ARG A 220 1.90 -11.88 -8.47
N ASP A 221 2.80 -12.86 -8.40
CA ASP A 221 3.12 -13.73 -9.53
C ASP A 221 1.98 -14.73 -9.77
N GLU A 222 1.35 -15.23 -8.70
CA GLU A 222 0.16 -16.08 -8.79
C GLU A 222 -1.00 -15.32 -9.44
N ALA A 223 -1.25 -14.09 -9.03
CA ALA A 223 -2.26 -13.22 -9.63
C ALA A 223 -1.97 -12.92 -11.12
N THR A 224 -0.71 -12.59 -11.44
CA THR A 224 -0.26 -12.32 -12.81
C THR A 224 -0.46 -13.54 -13.71
N ASN A 225 -0.09 -14.73 -13.23
CA ASN A 225 -0.26 -15.99 -13.95
C ASN A 225 -1.74 -16.33 -14.16
N TYR A 226 -2.58 -16.11 -13.15
CA TYR A 226 -4.02 -16.31 -13.26
C TYR A 226 -4.64 -15.41 -14.32
N VAL A 227 -4.38 -14.10 -14.28
CA VAL A 227 -4.89 -13.15 -15.30
C VAL A 227 -4.34 -13.46 -16.70
N SER A 228 -3.08 -13.91 -16.79
CA SER A 228 -2.47 -14.36 -18.05
C SER A 228 -3.17 -15.59 -18.64
N LYS A 229 -3.53 -16.56 -17.78
CA LYS A 229 -4.31 -17.74 -18.17
C LYS A 229 -5.69 -17.32 -18.69
N LEU A 230 -6.40 -16.43 -17.99
CA LEU A 230 -7.69 -15.93 -18.43
C LEU A 230 -7.62 -15.32 -19.84
N LEU A 231 -6.60 -14.49 -20.10
CA LEU A 231 -6.41 -13.91 -21.43
C LEU A 231 -6.17 -15.00 -22.50
N ALA A 232 -5.35 -16.00 -22.19
CA ALA A 232 -5.08 -17.12 -23.11
C ALA A 232 -6.33 -17.97 -23.40
N GLU A 233 -7.28 -18.01 -22.47
CA GLU A 233 -8.59 -18.66 -22.62
C GLU A 233 -9.64 -17.78 -23.35
N GLY A 234 -9.23 -16.59 -23.83
CA GLY A 234 -10.07 -15.71 -24.63
C GLY A 234 -10.86 -14.66 -23.83
N ARG A 235 -10.56 -14.48 -22.53
CA ARG A 235 -11.18 -13.42 -21.71
C ARG A 235 -10.70 -12.04 -22.15
N SER A 236 -11.55 -11.31 -22.87
CA SER A 236 -11.25 -9.97 -23.38
C SER A 236 -11.09 -8.90 -22.28
N ASP A 237 -11.62 -9.17 -21.08
CA ASP A 237 -11.58 -8.28 -19.92
C ASP A 237 -10.38 -8.52 -18.99
N ALA A 238 -9.54 -9.53 -19.28
CA ALA A 238 -8.32 -9.82 -18.51
C ALA A 238 -7.37 -8.61 -18.32
N PRO A 239 -7.17 -7.70 -19.30
CA PRO A 239 -6.36 -6.49 -19.08
C PRO A 239 -6.89 -5.61 -17.95
N ARG A 240 -8.22 -5.53 -17.76
CA ARG A 240 -8.85 -4.79 -16.63
C ARG A 240 -8.64 -5.46 -15.28
N LEU A 241 -8.41 -6.77 -15.26
CA LEU A 241 -8.02 -7.49 -14.05
C LEU A 241 -6.54 -7.28 -13.74
N MET A 242 -5.69 -7.15 -14.78
CA MET A 242 -4.28 -6.83 -14.60
C MET A 242 -4.07 -5.44 -13.97
N GLU A 243 -4.98 -4.49 -14.22
CA GLU A 243 -5.01 -3.19 -13.51
C GLU A 243 -5.14 -3.39 -11.99
N THR A 244 -5.93 -4.36 -11.54
CA THR A 244 -6.03 -4.69 -10.11
C THR A 244 -4.72 -5.24 -9.56
N VAL A 245 -4.04 -6.12 -10.30
CA VAL A 245 -2.70 -6.62 -9.90
C VAL A 245 -1.71 -5.46 -9.78
N ALA A 246 -1.68 -4.56 -10.77
CA ALA A 246 -0.79 -3.40 -10.76
C ALA A 246 -1.07 -2.48 -9.56
N ASN A 247 -2.34 -2.23 -9.23
CA ASN A 247 -2.73 -1.42 -8.07
C ASN A 247 -2.29 -2.06 -6.75
N GLU A 248 -2.39 -3.38 -6.61
CA GLU A 248 -1.89 -4.08 -5.42
C GLU A 248 -0.36 -4.04 -5.32
N VAL A 249 0.36 -4.23 -6.43
CA VAL A 249 1.84 -4.11 -6.45
C VAL A 249 2.27 -2.67 -6.10
N ILE A 250 1.58 -1.64 -6.61
CA ILE A 250 1.82 -0.24 -6.24
C ILE A 250 1.56 -0.02 -4.75
N ARG A 251 0.48 -0.60 -4.20
CA ARG A 251 0.14 -0.46 -2.79
C ARG A 251 1.19 -1.09 -1.87
N GLN A 252 1.73 -2.25 -2.25
CA GLN A 252 2.71 -3.00 -1.45
C GLN A 252 4.14 -2.47 -1.61
N ASP A 253 4.58 -2.25 -2.85
CA ASP A 253 5.99 -2.00 -3.18
C ASP A 253 6.27 -0.54 -3.63
N GLY A 254 5.22 0.23 -3.93
CA GLY A 254 5.32 1.59 -4.48
C GLY A 254 5.54 1.63 -6.00
N SER A 255 5.36 2.81 -6.60
CA SER A 255 5.35 2.96 -8.06
C SER A 255 6.69 2.64 -8.74
N ILE A 256 7.82 2.85 -8.06
CA ILE A 256 9.17 2.56 -8.60
C ILE A 256 9.35 1.05 -8.75
N ALA A 257 9.15 0.28 -7.69
CA ALA A 257 9.27 -1.18 -7.75
C ALA A 257 8.20 -1.80 -8.65
N ALA A 258 6.99 -1.22 -8.70
CA ALA A 258 5.96 -1.61 -9.65
C ALA A 258 6.40 -1.38 -11.12
N SER A 259 7.16 -0.31 -11.39
CA SER A 259 7.70 -0.01 -12.72
C SER A 259 8.69 -1.07 -13.18
N ASP A 260 9.56 -1.55 -12.29
CA ASP A 260 10.48 -2.65 -12.56
C ASP A 260 9.71 -3.95 -12.83
N TRP A 261 8.71 -4.27 -11.99
CA TRP A 261 7.87 -5.47 -12.17
C TRP A 261 7.16 -5.47 -13.54
N VAL A 262 6.55 -4.35 -13.95
CA VAL A 262 5.85 -4.26 -15.25
C VAL A 262 6.78 -4.57 -16.43
N THR A 263 8.07 -4.21 -16.36
CA THR A 263 9.02 -4.51 -17.44
C THR A 263 9.22 -6.01 -17.67
N THR A 264 9.00 -6.83 -16.64
CA THR A 264 9.15 -8.30 -16.69
C THR A 264 7.95 -9.00 -17.35
N LEU A 265 6.82 -8.30 -17.51
CA LEU A 265 5.63 -8.86 -18.14
C LEU A 265 5.85 -9.06 -19.64
N LYS A 266 5.23 -10.10 -20.18
CA LYS A 266 5.22 -10.36 -21.63
C LYS A 266 4.54 -9.22 -22.38
N ASP A 267 5.15 -8.78 -23.47
CA ASP A 267 4.58 -7.75 -24.34
C ASP A 267 3.18 -8.13 -24.83
N GLY A 268 2.28 -7.15 -24.77
CA GLY A 268 0.87 -7.34 -25.10
C GLY A 268 -0.06 -6.54 -24.19
N PRO A 269 -1.38 -6.84 -24.23
CA PRO A 269 -2.39 -6.02 -23.59
C PRO A 269 -2.31 -6.01 -22.07
N LEU A 270 -1.87 -7.11 -21.43
CA LEU A 270 -1.71 -7.15 -19.97
C LEU A 270 -0.60 -6.20 -19.50
N LYS A 271 0.55 -6.23 -20.17
CA LYS A 271 1.66 -5.30 -19.91
C LYS A 271 1.20 -3.86 -20.10
N GLY A 272 0.49 -3.57 -21.19
CA GLY A 272 -0.03 -2.23 -21.47
C GLY A 272 -0.99 -1.71 -20.39
N SER A 273 -1.93 -2.54 -19.93
CA SER A 273 -2.83 -2.19 -18.83
C SER A 273 -2.08 -1.93 -17.52
N ALA A 274 -1.19 -2.84 -17.11
CA ALA A 274 -0.39 -2.67 -15.89
C ALA A 274 0.50 -1.41 -15.97
N MET A 275 1.15 -1.21 -17.12
CA MET A 275 2.03 -0.07 -17.38
C MET A 275 1.27 1.25 -17.29
N GLY A 276 0.02 1.30 -17.76
CA GLY A 276 -0.85 2.47 -17.62
C GLY A 276 -1.11 2.85 -16.16
N GLU A 277 -1.48 1.88 -15.31
CA GLU A 277 -1.73 2.12 -13.88
C GLU A 277 -0.46 2.58 -13.14
N VAL A 278 0.66 1.91 -13.42
CA VAL A 278 1.95 2.27 -12.82
C VAL A 278 2.39 3.65 -13.28
N ALA A 279 2.25 3.98 -14.57
CA ALA A 279 2.57 5.29 -15.12
C ALA A 279 1.74 6.40 -14.48
N GLU A 280 0.43 6.20 -14.34
CA GLU A 280 -0.44 7.18 -13.70
C GLU A 280 -0.01 7.42 -12.24
N SER A 281 0.17 6.34 -11.47
CA SER A 281 0.60 6.40 -10.06
C SER A 281 1.97 7.06 -9.91
N TYR A 282 2.94 6.69 -10.76
CA TYR A 282 4.28 7.24 -10.71
C TYR A 282 4.27 8.72 -11.08
N ALA A 283 3.56 9.12 -12.14
CA ALA A 283 3.50 10.51 -12.58
C ALA A 283 2.78 11.44 -11.60
N ARG A 284 1.81 10.91 -10.81
CA ARG A 284 1.20 11.67 -9.71
C ARG A 284 2.22 12.08 -8.65
N THR A 285 3.30 11.34 -8.45
CA THR A 285 4.32 11.69 -7.45
C THR A 285 5.49 12.42 -8.10
N ASN A 286 6.02 11.89 -9.20
CA ASN A 286 7.18 12.43 -9.91
C ASN A 286 7.01 12.26 -11.44
N PRO A 287 6.38 13.24 -12.12
CA PRO A 287 6.08 13.13 -13.55
C PRO A 287 7.34 13.08 -14.43
N ALA A 288 8.41 13.80 -14.06
CA ALA A 288 9.65 13.79 -14.83
C ALA A 288 10.36 12.43 -14.78
N SER A 289 10.39 11.76 -13.62
CA SER A 289 10.94 10.40 -13.54
C SER A 289 10.06 9.36 -14.24
N ALA A 290 8.74 9.47 -14.12
CA ALA A 290 7.81 8.61 -14.84
C ALA A 290 7.96 8.76 -16.37
N ALA A 291 8.19 9.98 -16.85
CA ALA A 291 8.49 10.28 -18.25
C ALA A 291 9.80 9.65 -18.72
N GLY A 292 10.86 9.71 -17.90
CA GLY A 292 12.13 9.05 -18.18
C GLY A 292 11.97 7.53 -18.32
N TRP A 293 11.19 6.91 -17.42
CA TRP A 293 10.89 5.48 -17.48
C TRP A 293 10.06 5.10 -18.71
N ILE A 294 8.96 5.80 -18.98
CA ILE A 294 8.05 5.41 -20.07
C ILE A 294 8.64 5.69 -21.46
N GLN A 295 9.60 6.62 -21.57
CA GLN A 295 10.25 6.97 -22.82
C GLN A 295 10.95 5.76 -23.48
N GLU A 296 11.43 4.80 -22.70
CA GLU A 296 12.04 3.55 -23.20
C GLU A 296 11.06 2.69 -24.00
N PHE A 297 9.76 2.84 -23.75
CA PHE A 297 8.69 2.06 -24.37
C PHE A 297 7.82 2.89 -25.32
N ALA A 298 8.14 4.16 -25.56
CA ALA A 298 7.24 5.09 -26.24
C ALA A 298 6.90 4.72 -27.71
N ALA A 299 7.70 3.87 -28.34
CA ALA A 299 7.43 3.34 -29.68
C ALA A 299 6.49 2.11 -29.68
N GLU A 300 6.26 1.50 -28.52
CA GLU A 300 5.51 0.25 -28.40
C GLU A 300 4.01 0.50 -28.29
N GLU A 301 3.20 -0.27 -29.01
CA GLU A 301 1.75 -0.10 -29.04
C GLU A 301 1.13 -0.22 -27.64
N TYR A 302 1.60 -1.20 -26.85
CA TYR A 302 1.10 -1.45 -25.50
C TYR A 302 1.37 -0.28 -24.53
N ALA A 303 2.37 0.58 -24.80
CA ALA A 303 2.73 1.70 -23.94
C ALA A 303 1.94 2.98 -24.25
N THR A 304 1.11 2.98 -25.31
CA THR A 304 0.34 4.15 -25.76
C THR A 304 -0.45 4.81 -24.62
N ARG A 305 -1.19 4.02 -23.82
CA ARG A 305 -1.95 4.53 -22.66
C ARG A 305 -1.03 5.16 -21.62
N ALA A 306 0.06 4.48 -21.27
CA ALA A 306 1.00 4.94 -20.26
C ALA A 306 1.69 6.26 -20.64
N VAL A 307 2.12 6.41 -21.90
CA VAL A 307 2.67 7.68 -22.42
C VAL A 307 1.66 8.81 -22.26
N ALA A 308 0.40 8.57 -22.63
CA ALA A 308 -0.66 9.56 -22.51
C ALA A 308 -0.95 9.94 -21.05
N GLU A 309 -0.99 8.96 -20.14
CA GLU A 309 -1.23 9.22 -18.71
C GLU A 309 -0.08 10.03 -18.07
N VAL A 310 1.19 9.73 -18.40
CA VAL A 310 2.32 10.55 -17.94
C VAL A 310 2.21 11.97 -18.48
N GLY A 311 1.95 12.14 -19.79
CA GLY A 311 1.82 13.44 -20.42
C GLY A 311 0.72 14.28 -19.77
N LYS A 312 -0.45 13.67 -19.55
CA LYS A 312 -1.57 14.29 -18.85
C LYS A 312 -1.17 14.71 -17.43
N LYS A 313 -0.67 13.78 -16.60
CA LYS A 313 -0.32 14.06 -15.20
C LYS A 313 0.81 15.08 -15.05
N TRP A 314 1.73 15.13 -16.01
CA TRP A 314 2.76 16.15 -16.05
C TRP A 314 2.18 17.51 -16.44
N ALA A 315 1.30 17.56 -17.44
CA ALA A 315 0.67 18.79 -17.87
C ALA A 315 -0.19 19.46 -16.78
N GLU A 316 -0.78 18.67 -15.88
CA GLU A 316 -1.49 19.18 -14.70
C GLU A 316 -0.62 20.09 -13.80
N ARG A 317 0.71 20.03 -13.92
CA ARG A 317 1.69 20.79 -13.10
C ARG A 317 2.60 21.67 -13.93
N GLU A 318 3.11 21.15 -15.05
CA GLU A 318 4.13 21.77 -15.89
C GLU A 318 3.82 21.53 -17.38
N PRO A 319 2.79 22.20 -17.94
CA PRO A 319 2.29 21.95 -19.29
C PRO A 319 3.35 22.10 -20.38
N LEU A 320 4.17 23.15 -20.33
CA LEU A 320 5.27 23.35 -21.28
C LEU A 320 6.32 22.23 -21.23
N ALA A 321 6.64 21.73 -20.04
CA ALA A 321 7.59 20.63 -19.88
C ALA A 321 7.02 19.32 -20.44
N ALA A 322 5.74 19.04 -20.16
CA ALA A 322 5.04 17.88 -20.66
C ALA A 322 4.96 17.87 -22.20
N VAL A 323 4.56 19.00 -22.81
CA VAL A 323 4.53 19.15 -24.28
C VAL A 323 5.92 18.98 -24.87
N SER A 324 6.94 19.65 -24.31
CA SER A 324 8.32 19.53 -24.80
C SER A 324 8.87 18.10 -24.69
N TRP A 325 8.45 17.33 -23.69
CA TRP A 325 8.79 15.91 -23.59
C TRP A 325 8.06 15.08 -24.65
N LEU A 326 6.74 15.25 -24.80
CA LEU A 326 5.93 14.55 -25.78
C LEU A 326 6.41 14.78 -27.22
N GLU A 327 6.77 16.01 -27.58
CA GLU A 327 7.32 16.34 -28.91
C GLU A 327 8.63 15.62 -29.25
N LYS A 328 9.39 15.19 -28.23
CA LYS A 328 10.66 14.45 -28.41
C LYS A 328 10.47 12.95 -28.55
N LEU A 329 9.28 12.43 -28.26
CA LEU A 329 8.99 11.00 -28.40
C LEU A 329 8.91 10.60 -29.89
N PRO A 330 9.12 9.31 -30.21
CA PRO A 330 8.86 8.80 -31.55
C PRO A 330 7.43 9.10 -32.00
N GLU A 331 7.25 9.42 -33.28
CA GLU A 331 5.91 9.62 -33.85
C GLU A 331 5.08 8.34 -33.72
N GLY A 332 3.92 8.46 -33.06
CA GLY A 332 3.08 7.30 -32.76
C GLY A 332 1.77 7.67 -32.08
N GLN A 333 0.96 6.66 -31.77
CA GLN A 333 -0.31 6.87 -31.07
C GLN A 333 -0.11 7.43 -29.67
N GLY A 334 0.90 6.95 -28.92
CA GLY A 334 1.23 7.43 -27.58
C GLY A 334 1.54 8.93 -27.55
N GLN A 335 2.42 9.39 -28.45
CA GLN A 335 2.74 10.80 -28.58
C GLN A 335 1.49 11.64 -28.91
N LYS A 336 0.72 11.24 -29.92
CA LYS A 336 -0.49 11.98 -30.34
C LYS A 336 -1.53 12.05 -29.23
N ALA A 337 -1.80 10.93 -28.57
CA ALA A 337 -2.75 10.86 -27.45
C ALA A 337 -2.28 11.69 -26.25
N GLY A 338 -0.98 11.65 -25.95
CA GLY A 338 -0.37 12.46 -24.90
C GLY A 338 -0.45 13.96 -25.20
N LEU A 339 -0.11 14.39 -26.42
CA LEU A 339 -0.21 15.80 -26.82
C LEU A 339 -1.64 16.30 -26.72
N ASN A 340 -2.61 15.56 -27.29
CA ASN A 340 -4.02 15.92 -27.20
C ASN A 340 -4.49 16.04 -25.75
N SER A 341 -4.06 15.13 -24.87
CA SER A 341 -4.44 15.15 -23.45
C SER A 341 -3.79 16.31 -22.70
N ALA A 342 -2.52 16.60 -22.99
CA ALA A 342 -1.77 17.68 -22.36
C ALA A 342 -2.30 19.06 -22.78
N PHE A 343 -2.57 19.26 -24.08
CA PHE A 343 -3.19 20.50 -24.56
C PHE A 343 -4.60 20.68 -24.03
N GLY A 344 -5.43 19.63 -24.03
CA GLY A 344 -6.79 19.73 -23.49
C GLY A 344 -6.82 20.14 -22.02
N ASP A 345 -5.99 19.52 -21.16
CA ASP A 345 -5.93 19.89 -19.73
C ASP A 345 -5.32 21.29 -19.53
N TRP A 346 -4.40 21.72 -20.40
CA TRP A 346 -3.85 23.07 -20.36
C TRP A 346 -4.90 24.11 -20.77
N GLU A 347 -5.60 23.92 -21.88
CA GLU A 347 -6.68 24.80 -22.34
C GLU A 347 -7.80 24.93 -21.29
N ASP A 348 -8.18 23.84 -20.63
CA ASP A 348 -9.20 23.84 -19.58
C ASP A 348 -8.78 24.65 -18.34
N ARG A 349 -7.48 24.71 -18.04
CA ARG A 349 -6.94 25.36 -16.83
C ARG A 349 -6.47 26.79 -17.07
N ASP A 350 -5.84 27.05 -18.20
CA ASP A 350 -5.27 28.34 -18.58
C ASP A 350 -5.36 28.56 -20.11
N PRO A 351 -6.55 28.88 -20.63
CA PRO A 351 -6.78 29.04 -22.07
C PRO A 351 -6.09 30.26 -22.69
N ILE A 352 -5.51 31.15 -21.88
CA ILE A 352 -4.76 32.32 -22.38
C ILE A 352 -3.29 31.94 -22.59
N ALA A 353 -2.78 31.00 -21.79
CA ALA A 353 -1.39 30.54 -21.87
C ALA A 353 -1.21 29.36 -22.84
N ALA A 354 -2.24 28.54 -23.06
CA ALA A 354 -2.29 27.47 -24.06
C ALA A 354 -2.31 28.04 -25.48
#